data_AF-A0A947WNP4-F1
#
_entry.id   AF-A0A947WNP4-F1
#
_cell.length_a   1.000
_cell.length_b   1.000
_cell.length_c   1.000
_cell.angle_alpha   90.00
_cell.angle_beta   90.00
_cell.angle_gamma   90.00
#
_symmetry.space_group_name_H-M   'P 1'
#
loop_
_entity.id
_entity.type
_entity.pdbx_description
1 polymer ?
#
loop_
_entity_poly.entity_id
_entity_poly.type
_entity_poly.pdbx_seq_one_letter_code
_entity_poly.pdbx_strand_id
1 'polypeptide(L)'
;MLLYIKKFVKNYFVTRYAFHVTREGFTLVELMVTIAIFALAGVSILSLFNWSIKTVVNYKAEAAALTISNHKIEMIRNLSYNKVGTVGGIPTGDIPQTETIIFNNKEFAVKTYVKYYDDPFDGLAGGTDTLPTDYKIVQITVSWTNFWGKKSTDLSTIITPKGMETMEGGGTLTVIVFNSNGLPVDSANVSIQNDISDPFVLINTFTNADGRVSFPGAPASAGYKIAVSKTGYSTDYTCKTDSTGMGCSASEGNPNPSRPEAIVLEGQLTEIGFAI
;
A
#
# COMPACT_ATOMS: atom_id res chain seq x y z
N MET A 1 -10.86 42.81 115.28
CA MET A 1 -11.79 41.68 115.49
C MET A 1 -11.64 40.74 114.29
N LEU A 2 -11.44 39.45 114.58
CA LEU A 2 -11.37 38.23 113.74
C LEU A 2 -12.07 38.28 112.35
N LEU A 3 -11.73 37.49 111.30
CA LEU A 3 -11.29 36.09 111.16
C LEU A 3 -10.67 35.84 109.74
N TYR A 4 -9.60 35.04 109.72
CA TYR A 4 -9.27 33.90 108.82
C TYR A 4 -9.95 33.72 107.44
N ILE A 5 -9.14 33.40 106.40
CA ILE A 5 -9.33 32.27 105.46
C ILE A 5 -7.97 31.89 104.78
N LYS A 6 -7.64 30.59 104.84
CA LYS A 6 -6.53 29.88 104.16
C LYS A 6 -6.85 29.62 102.67
N LYS A 7 -5.82 29.61 101.78
CA LYS A 7 -5.59 28.57 100.74
C LYS A 7 -4.32 28.86 99.92
N PHE A 8 -3.30 28.00 100.01
CA PHE A 8 -2.91 26.94 99.05
C PHE A 8 -1.96 27.42 97.94
N VAL A 9 -0.66 27.22 98.16
CA VAL A 9 0.38 27.30 97.12
C VAL A 9 0.40 25.96 96.39
N LYS A 10 0.09 25.97 95.10
CA LYS A 10 0.05 24.79 94.23
C LYS A 10 1.43 24.63 93.58
N ASN A 11 2.23 23.68 94.07
CA ASN A 11 3.45 23.26 93.39
C ASN A 11 3.06 22.53 92.10
N TYR A 12 3.33 23.14 90.95
CA TYR A 12 3.23 22.49 89.65
C TYR A 12 4.44 21.56 89.46
N PHE A 13 4.23 20.26 89.62
CA PHE A 13 5.15 19.25 89.11
C PHE A 13 5.10 19.30 87.58
N VAL A 14 6.17 19.81 86.95
CA VAL A 14 6.35 19.72 85.50
C VAL A 14 6.92 18.34 85.21
N THR A 15 6.05 17.39 84.88
CA THR A 15 6.46 16.08 84.38
C THR A 15 7.04 16.28 82.98
N ARG A 16 8.37 16.23 82.85
CA ARG A 16 9.03 16.15 81.54
C ARG A 16 8.70 14.79 80.92
N TYR A 17 7.73 14.74 80.01
CA TYR A 17 7.61 13.62 79.08
C TYR A 17 8.81 13.68 78.14
N ALA A 18 9.84 12.90 78.46
CA ALA A 18 10.93 12.63 77.53
C ALA A 18 10.36 11.76 76.39
N PHE A 19 10.08 12.39 75.25
CA PHE A 19 9.80 11.67 74.01
C PHE A 19 11.10 10.93 73.64
N HIS A 20 11.17 9.64 73.94
CA HIS A 20 12.20 8.77 73.37
C HIS A 20 11.92 8.70 71.87
N VAL A 21 12.67 9.45 71.08
CA VAL A 21 12.78 9.17 69.65
C VAL A 21 13.64 7.92 69.56
N THR A 22 12.99 6.75 69.55
CA THR A 22 13.65 5.49 69.20
C THR A 22 14.14 5.64 67.77
N ARG A 23 15.46 5.68 67.57
CA ARG A 23 16.04 5.51 66.24
C ARG A 23 15.96 4.03 65.91
N GLU A 24 14.80 3.57 65.47
CA GLU A 24 14.68 2.25 64.89
C GLU A 24 15.45 2.24 63.58
N GLY A 25 16.46 1.36 63.48
CA GLY A 25 17.20 1.16 62.25
C GLY A 25 16.33 0.49 61.20
N PHE A 26 16.56 0.79 59.92
CA PHE A 26 15.87 0.14 58.80
C PHE A 26 16.01 -1.39 58.89
N THR A 27 14.91 -2.11 58.67
CA THR A 27 14.97 -3.57 58.55
C THR A 27 15.53 -3.96 57.17
N LEU A 28 16.26 -5.08 57.11
CA LEU A 28 16.81 -5.59 55.84
C LEU A 28 15.70 -5.88 54.82
N VAL A 29 14.53 -6.30 55.28
CA VAL A 29 13.34 -6.54 54.45
C VAL A 29 12.81 -5.25 53.83
N GLU A 30 12.73 -4.15 54.59
CA GLU A 30 12.27 -2.86 54.10
C GLU A 30 13.20 -2.29 53.02
N LEU A 31 14.52 -2.45 53.20
CA LEU A 31 15.51 -2.08 52.18
C LEU A 31 15.33 -2.90 50.90
N MET A 32 15.10 -4.21 51.02
CA MET A 32 14.85 -5.08 49.86
C MET A 32 13.60 -4.69 49.10
N VAL A 33 12.49 -4.44 49.79
CA VAL A 33 11.23 -4.00 49.17
C VAL A 33 11.41 -2.66 48.49
N THR A 34 12.09 -1.72 49.13
CA THR A 34 12.37 -0.40 48.58
C THR A 34 13.20 -0.49 47.30
N ILE A 35 14.29 -1.28 47.32
CA ILE A 35 15.10 -1.53 46.13
C ILE A 35 14.28 -2.20 45.02
N ALA A 36 13.41 -3.16 45.34
CA ALA A 36 12.55 -3.81 44.36
C ALA A 36 11.59 -2.83 43.70
N ILE A 37 10.94 -1.95 44.48
CA ILE A 37 10.03 -0.92 43.95
C ILE A 37 10.79 0.07 43.07
N PHE A 38 11.95 0.57 43.50
CA PHE A 38 12.77 1.47 42.71
C PHE A 38 13.28 0.81 41.42
N ALA A 39 13.66 -0.47 41.46
CA ALA A 39 14.08 -1.22 40.29
C ALA A 39 12.91 -1.35 39.28
N LEU A 40 11.71 -1.71 39.75
CA LEU A 40 10.52 -1.81 38.89
C LEU A 40 10.16 -0.45 38.27
N ALA A 41 10.20 0.62 39.05
CA ALA A 41 9.96 1.98 38.57
C ALA A 41 11.00 2.38 37.51
N GLY A 42 12.29 2.11 37.77
CA GLY A 42 13.39 2.40 36.84
C GLY A 42 13.24 1.68 35.51
N VAL A 43 12.94 0.37 35.52
CA VAL A 43 12.70 -0.41 34.29
C VAL A 43 11.50 0.15 33.51
N SER A 44 10.42 0.50 34.22
CA SER A 44 9.21 1.05 33.59
C SER A 44 9.50 2.36 32.86
N ILE A 45 10.25 3.27 33.48
CA ILE A 45 10.61 4.58 32.89
C ILE A 45 11.51 4.39 31.66
N LEU A 46 12.53 3.54 31.75
CA LEU A 46 13.43 3.26 30.62
C LEU A 46 12.68 2.62 29.44
N SER A 47 11.74 1.71 29.72
CA SER A 47 10.90 1.11 28.68
C SER A 47 9.99 2.14 28.00
N LEU A 48 9.35 3.03 28.77
CA LEU A 48 8.51 4.11 28.22
C LEU A 48 9.33 5.09 27.37
N PHE A 49 10.54 5.43 27.81
CA PHE A 49 11.43 6.30 27.06
C PHE A 49 11.83 5.69 25.71
N ASN A 50 12.22 4.42 25.70
CA ASN A 50 12.55 3.70 24.48
C ASN A 50 11.34 3.61 23.52
N TRP A 51 10.14 3.39 24.06
CA TRP A 51 8.91 3.36 23.27
C TRP A 51 8.56 4.72 22.67
N SER A 52 8.80 5.80 23.42
CA SER A 52 8.62 7.18 22.96
C SER A 52 9.56 7.51 21.79
N ILE A 53 10.84 7.14 21.87
CA ILE A 53 11.79 7.33 20.77
C ILE A 53 11.34 6.60 19.51
N LYS A 54 10.96 5.31 19.64
CA LYS A 54 10.47 4.52 18.50
C LYS A 54 9.25 5.18 17.85
N THR A 55 8.37 5.74 18.66
CA THR A 55 7.15 6.42 18.21
C THR A 55 7.49 7.70 17.44
N VAL A 56 8.42 8.52 17.94
CA VAL A 56 8.89 9.73 17.24
C VAL A 56 9.54 9.37 15.90
N VAL A 57 10.37 8.33 15.86
CA VAL A 57 10.99 7.85 14.61
C VAL A 57 9.93 7.37 13.60
N ASN A 58 8.84 6.76 14.08
CA ASN A 58 7.73 6.38 13.21
C ASN A 58 7.07 7.59 12.55
N TYR A 59 6.66 8.57 13.35
CA TYR A 59 6.00 9.77 12.83
C TYR A 59 6.90 10.56 11.88
N LYS A 60 8.22 10.59 12.13
CA LYS A 60 9.19 11.17 11.19
C LYS A 60 9.21 10.44 9.84
N ALA A 61 9.18 9.11 9.85
CA ALA A 61 9.17 8.32 8.62
C ALA A 61 7.85 8.49 7.84
N GLU A 62 6.73 8.57 8.54
CA GLU A 62 5.41 8.80 7.95
C GLU A 62 5.31 10.19 7.32
N ALA A 63 5.76 11.25 8.02
CA ALA A 63 5.83 12.59 7.47
C ALA A 63 6.75 12.67 6.23
N ALA A 64 7.87 11.94 6.24
CA ALA A 64 8.75 11.82 5.07
C ALA A 64 8.06 11.11 3.90
N ALA A 65 7.36 10.00 4.16
CA ALA A 65 6.61 9.28 3.12
C ALA A 65 5.51 10.13 2.49
N LEU A 66 4.78 10.92 3.28
CA LEU A 66 3.80 11.90 2.77
C LEU A 66 4.47 13.00 1.94
N THR A 67 5.63 13.48 2.36
CA THR A 67 6.40 14.48 1.60
C THR A 67 6.83 13.92 0.24
N ILE A 68 7.34 12.69 0.21
CA ILE A 68 7.70 11.98 -1.04
C ILE A 68 6.46 11.83 -1.94
N SER A 69 5.34 11.38 -1.36
CA SER A 69 4.09 11.17 -2.10
C SER A 69 3.58 12.47 -2.74
N ASN A 70 3.55 13.56 -1.99
CA ASN A 70 3.17 14.87 -2.50
C ASN A 70 4.11 15.35 -3.61
N HIS A 71 5.44 15.24 -3.41
CA HIS A 71 6.41 15.61 -4.44
C HIS A 71 6.20 14.81 -5.74
N LYS A 72 5.89 13.51 -5.64
CA LYS A 72 5.57 12.68 -6.82
C LYS A 72 4.29 13.12 -7.51
N ILE A 73 3.23 13.44 -6.76
CA ILE A 73 2.00 13.97 -7.34
C ILE A 73 2.25 15.30 -8.06
N GLU A 74 3.00 16.22 -7.46
CA GLU A 74 3.30 17.51 -8.09
C GLU A 74 4.15 17.36 -9.35
N MET A 75 5.14 16.45 -9.35
CA MET A 75 5.87 16.09 -10.57
C MET A 75 4.93 15.58 -11.66
N ILE A 76 4.01 14.67 -11.31
CA ILE A 76 3.07 14.07 -12.27
C ILE A 76 2.08 15.10 -12.81
N ARG A 77 1.61 16.02 -11.98
CA ARG A 77 0.75 17.14 -12.39
C ARG A 77 1.43 18.11 -13.35
N ASN A 78 2.77 18.18 -13.32
CA ASN A 78 3.56 18.99 -14.24
C ASN A 78 3.89 18.28 -15.56
N LEU A 79 3.56 16.99 -15.71
CA LEU A 79 3.73 16.27 -16.97
C LEU A 79 2.60 16.61 -17.95
N SER A 80 2.87 16.49 -19.25
CA SER A 80 1.81 16.48 -20.25
C SER A 80 0.96 15.21 -20.10
N TYR A 81 -0.34 15.31 -20.43
CA TYR A 81 -1.28 14.20 -20.26
C TYR A 81 -0.80 12.88 -20.89
N ASN A 82 -0.25 12.93 -22.10
CA ASN A 82 0.22 11.76 -22.84
C ASN A 82 1.46 11.12 -22.18
N LYS A 83 2.21 11.88 -21.37
CA LYS A 83 3.36 11.38 -20.61
C LYS A 83 3.00 10.84 -19.22
N VAL A 84 1.77 11.07 -18.77
CA VAL A 84 1.24 10.48 -17.54
C VAL A 84 0.88 9.03 -17.83
N GLY A 85 1.80 8.14 -17.49
CA GLY A 85 1.67 6.70 -17.63
C GLY A 85 2.94 6.06 -17.11
N THR A 86 2.92 4.75 -16.90
CA THR A 86 4.10 4.05 -16.38
C THR A 86 4.90 3.38 -17.49
N VAL A 87 6.21 3.27 -17.33
CA VAL A 87 7.07 2.47 -18.19
C VAL A 87 6.59 1.01 -18.14
N GLY A 88 6.25 0.45 -19.30
CA GLY A 88 5.67 -0.89 -19.42
C GLY A 88 4.20 -1.01 -18.98
N GLY A 89 3.53 0.08 -18.59
CA GLY A 89 2.12 0.04 -18.19
C GLY A 89 1.15 0.49 -19.27
N ILE A 90 -0.15 0.42 -18.92
CA ILE A 90 -1.27 0.96 -19.70
C ILE A 90 -2.06 1.89 -18.76
N PRO A 91 -2.04 3.22 -18.96
CA PRO A 91 -1.33 3.95 -20.00
C PRO A 91 0.19 3.85 -19.89
N THR A 92 0.86 3.87 -21.04
CA THR A 92 2.30 4.01 -21.10
C THR A 92 2.72 5.46 -20.89
N GLY A 93 3.89 5.66 -20.29
CA GLY A 93 4.47 6.97 -20.08
C GLY A 93 5.85 6.88 -19.45
N ASP A 94 6.35 8.00 -18.94
CA ASP A 94 7.74 8.14 -18.53
C ASP A 94 7.96 7.80 -17.04
N ILE A 95 6.91 7.42 -16.31
CA ILE A 95 6.98 7.21 -14.85
C ILE A 95 7.40 5.76 -14.55
N PRO A 96 8.42 5.50 -13.72
CA PRO A 96 8.73 4.14 -13.30
C PRO A 96 7.59 3.54 -12.45
N GLN A 97 7.22 2.28 -12.69
CA GLN A 97 6.24 1.56 -11.86
C GLN A 97 6.72 1.39 -10.41
N THR A 98 8.03 1.21 -10.22
CA THR A 98 8.67 1.09 -8.90
C THR A 98 9.99 1.83 -8.88
N GLU A 99 10.28 2.51 -7.77
CA GLU A 99 11.57 3.16 -7.53
C GLU A 99 11.91 3.16 -6.03
N THR A 100 13.20 3.28 -5.73
CA THR A 100 13.69 3.40 -4.35
C THR A 100 14.22 4.81 -4.13
N ILE A 101 13.75 5.48 -3.08
CA ILE A 101 14.15 6.83 -2.70
C ILE A 101 14.78 6.80 -1.31
N ILE A 102 15.94 7.44 -1.18
CA ILE A 102 16.57 7.69 0.11
C ILE A 102 16.23 9.11 0.55
N PHE A 103 15.54 9.24 1.67
CA PHE A 103 15.17 10.54 2.25
C PHE A 103 15.52 10.56 3.73
N ASN A 104 16.27 11.57 4.18
CA ASN A 104 16.80 11.65 5.55
C ASN A 104 17.49 10.35 6.01
N ASN A 105 18.33 9.78 5.14
CA ASN A 105 19.09 8.55 5.41
C ASN A 105 18.23 7.30 5.66
N LYS A 106 16.97 7.32 5.22
CA LYS A 106 16.03 6.20 5.26
C LYS A 106 15.53 5.86 3.87
N GLU A 107 15.44 4.57 3.58
CA GLU A 107 14.97 4.05 2.31
C GLU A 107 13.44 3.90 2.28
N PHE A 108 12.85 4.30 1.16
CA PHE A 108 11.44 4.19 0.85
C PHE A 108 11.27 3.57 -0.53
N ALA A 109 10.39 2.57 -0.64
CA ALA A 109 9.99 2.02 -1.93
C ALA A 109 8.70 2.70 -2.39
N VAL A 110 8.75 3.36 -3.53
CA VAL A 110 7.63 4.04 -4.17
C VAL A 110 7.11 3.14 -5.28
N LYS A 111 5.81 2.89 -5.28
CA LYS A 111 5.08 2.23 -6.37
C LYS A 111 4.11 3.23 -6.97
N THR A 112 4.18 3.39 -8.29
CA THR A 112 3.25 4.23 -9.05
C THR A 112 2.35 3.33 -9.88
N TYR A 113 1.05 3.52 -9.72
CA TYR A 113 0.04 2.87 -10.54
C TYR A 113 -0.75 3.94 -11.26
N VAL A 114 -0.83 3.82 -12.58
CA VAL A 114 -1.64 4.71 -13.42
C VAL A 114 -2.60 3.83 -14.19
N LYS A 115 -3.87 4.23 -14.24
CA LYS A 115 -4.88 3.59 -15.08
C LYS A 115 -5.75 4.65 -15.73
N TYR A 116 -6.26 4.33 -16.91
CA TYR A 116 -7.41 5.02 -17.45
C TYR A 116 -8.65 4.74 -16.61
N TYR A 117 -9.56 5.69 -16.58
CA TYR A 117 -10.87 5.58 -15.98
C TYR A 117 -11.92 5.95 -17.03
N ASP A 118 -12.98 5.16 -17.02
CA ASP A 118 -14.18 5.23 -17.86
C ASP A 118 -15.32 5.66 -16.93
N ASP A 119 -15.76 6.90 -17.08
CA ASP A 119 -16.77 7.58 -16.31
C ASP A 119 -18.16 7.26 -16.88
N PRO A 120 -19.11 6.77 -16.06
CA PRO A 120 -20.46 6.43 -16.54
C PRO A 120 -21.27 7.59 -17.17
N PHE A 121 -20.73 8.80 -17.23
CA PHE A 121 -21.43 10.02 -17.64
C PHE A 121 -21.89 10.01 -19.11
N ASP A 122 -21.09 9.49 -20.04
CA ASP A 122 -21.40 9.44 -21.48
C ASP A 122 -21.52 8.01 -22.05
N GLY A 123 -21.32 7.02 -21.20
CA GLY A 123 -21.48 5.62 -21.51
C GLY A 123 -20.51 4.80 -20.69
N LEU A 124 -20.27 3.56 -21.12
CA LEU A 124 -19.17 2.74 -20.63
C LEU A 124 -18.60 1.99 -21.84
N ALA A 125 -17.36 1.54 -21.70
CA ALA A 125 -16.67 0.70 -22.67
C ALA A 125 -17.53 -0.49 -23.12
N GLY A 126 -17.66 -0.67 -24.43
CA GLY A 126 -18.48 -1.74 -25.03
C GLY A 126 -19.97 -1.42 -25.14
N GLY A 127 -20.39 -0.23 -24.71
CA GLY A 127 -21.73 0.32 -24.91
C GLY A 127 -21.77 1.37 -26.01
N THR A 128 -22.36 2.52 -25.69
CA THR A 128 -22.45 3.68 -26.60
C THR A 128 -21.19 4.55 -26.59
N ASP A 129 -20.37 4.40 -25.56
CA ASP A 129 -19.11 5.13 -25.46
C ASP A 129 -18.04 4.45 -26.32
N THR A 130 -17.50 5.25 -27.23
CA THR A 130 -16.45 4.87 -28.18
C THR A 130 -15.08 5.35 -27.75
N LEU A 131 -14.93 5.98 -26.59
CA LEU A 131 -13.70 6.56 -26.05
C LEU A 131 -13.61 6.40 -24.50
N PRO A 132 -13.51 5.17 -23.96
CA PRO A 132 -13.59 4.89 -22.50
C PRO A 132 -12.30 5.22 -21.73
N THR A 133 -11.72 6.38 -22.01
CA THR A 133 -10.39 6.82 -21.54
C THR A 133 -10.43 8.28 -21.06
N ASP A 134 -11.49 8.63 -20.35
CA ASP A 134 -11.87 10.02 -20.02
C ASP A 134 -10.78 10.74 -19.24
N TYR A 135 -10.25 10.06 -18.23
CA TYR A 135 -9.14 10.56 -17.44
C TYR A 135 -8.25 9.45 -16.89
N LYS A 136 -7.12 9.86 -16.33
CA LYS A 136 -6.17 8.95 -15.68
C LYS A 136 -6.26 9.10 -14.17
N ILE A 137 -6.38 7.98 -13.47
CA ILE A 137 -6.19 7.91 -12.02
C ILE A 137 -4.75 7.49 -11.77
N VAL A 138 -4.05 8.28 -10.97
CA VAL A 138 -2.69 8.03 -10.53
C VAL A 138 -2.73 7.73 -9.04
N GLN A 139 -2.22 6.58 -8.64
CA GLN A 139 -2.02 6.20 -7.24
C GLN A 139 -0.53 6.03 -6.96
N ILE A 140 -0.07 6.67 -5.89
CA ILE A 140 1.29 6.59 -5.37
C ILE A 140 1.25 5.90 -4.02
N THR A 141 1.89 4.74 -3.94
CA THR A 141 2.09 4.01 -2.68
C THR A 141 3.54 4.15 -2.26
N VAL A 142 3.80 4.78 -1.11
CA VAL A 142 5.14 4.85 -0.53
C VAL A 142 5.21 3.93 0.67
N SER A 143 6.15 2.99 0.64
CA SER A 143 6.31 1.98 1.69
C SER A 143 7.68 2.03 2.35
N TRP A 144 7.72 1.73 3.64
CA TRP A 144 8.94 1.70 4.45
C TRP A 144 8.87 0.65 5.55
N THR A 145 10.02 0.31 6.11
CA THR A 145 10.11 -0.59 7.27
C THR A 145 10.40 0.23 8.54
N ASN A 146 9.78 -0.15 9.65
CA ASN A 146 10.06 0.36 10.99
C ASN A 146 10.16 -0.80 12.01
N PHE A 147 10.26 -0.46 13.29
CA PHE A 147 10.35 -1.45 14.37
C PHE A 147 9.13 -2.40 14.46
N TRP A 148 7.96 -1.97 13.98
CA TRP A 148 6.71 -2.74 14.01
C TRP A 148 6.40 -3.43 12.67
N GLY A 149 7.32 -3.40 11.71
CA GLY A 149 7.19 -4.05 10.41
C GLY A 149 7.05 -3.08 9.25
N LYS A 150 6.41 -3.54 8.17
CA LYS A 150 6.18 -2.75 6.97
C LYS A 150 5.00 -1.79 7.17
N LYS A 151 5.15 -0.56 6.69
CA LYS A 151 4.13 0.48 6.66
C LYS A 151 4.09 1.08 5.26
N SER A 152 2.94 1.62 4.89
CA SER A 152 2.74 2.34 3.64
C SER A 152 1.78 3.51 3.82
N THR A 153 1.85 4.44 2.90
CA THR A 153 0.85 5.49 2.70
C THR A 153 0.48 5.54 1.22
N ASP A 154 -0.77 5.86 0.94
CA ASP A 154 -1.36 5.90 -0.39
C ASP A 154 -1.95 7.28 -0.64
N LEU A 155 -1.50 7.94 -1.71
CA LEU A 155 -2.12 9.15 -2.23
C LEU A 155 -2.57 8.90 -3.66
N SER A 156 -3.70 9.51 -4.04
CA SER A 156 -4.22 9.45 -5.40
C SER A 156 -4.53 10.83 -5.95
N THR A 157 -4.39 10.99 -7.26
CA THR A 157 -4.82 12.19 -8.00
C THR A 157 -5.43 11.77 -9.33
N ILE A 158 -6.29 12.63 -9.85
CA ILE A 158 -6.85 12.52 -11.20
C ILE A 158 -6.08 13.47 -12.11
N ILE A 159 -5.84 13.04 -13.35
CA ILE A 159 -5.23 13.84 -14.42
C ILE A 159 -6.17 13.75 -15.63
N THR A 160 -6.65 14.89 -16.10
CA THR A 160 -7.57 14.99 -17.24
C THR A 160 -6.82 15.45 -18.50
N PRO A 161 -7.24 15.03 -19.70
CA PRO A 161 -6.70 15.56 -20.94
C PRO A 161 -7.01 17.06 -21.07
N LYS A 162 -6.16 17.78 -21.79
CA LYS A 162 -6.45 19.17 -22.19
C LYS A 162 -7.23 19.13 -23.50
N GLY A 163 -8.55 19.26 -23.43
CA GLY A 163 -9.42 19.25 -24.61
C GLY A 163 -10.29 17.99 -24.66
N MET A 164 -10.55 17.51 -25.88
CA MET A 164 -11.40 16.35 -26.16
C MET A 164 -10.65 15.04 -25.88
N GLU A 165 -11.38 14.01 -25.45
CA GLU A 165 -10.83 12.68 -25.18
C GLU A 165 -10.31 12.03 -26.45
N THR A 166 -9.27 11.21 -26.30
CA THR A 166 -8.64 10.49 -27.41
C THR A 166 -8.17 9.13 -26.93
N MET A 167 -8.51 8.08 -27.67
CA MET A 167 -7.78 6.81 -27.61
C MET A 167 -6.53 6.94 -28.47
N GLU A 168 -5.43 7.45 -27.92
CA GLU A 168 -4.17 7.54 -28.67
C GLU A 168 -3.65 6.13 -28.99
N GLY A 169 -3.98 5.61 -30.19
CA GLY A 169 -3.41 4.39 -30.78
C GLY A 169 -3.74 3.07 -30.07
N GLY A 170 -4.80 3.03 -29.25
CA GLY A 170 -5.13 1.88 -28.39
C GLY A 170 -6.56 1.35 -28.51
N GLY A 171 -6.78 0.15 -27.99
CA GLY A 171 -8.08 -0.48 -27.79
C GLY A 171 -8.34 -0.80 -26.31
N THR A 172 -9.41 -1.53 -26.01
CA THR A 172 -9.70 -2.01 -24.66
C THR A 172 -9.39 -3.49 -24.54
N LEU A 173 -8.43 -3.85 -23.68
CA LEU A 173 -8.16 -5.25 -23.34
C LEU A 173 -8.83 -5.60 -22.01
N THR A 174 -9.77 -6.54 -22.02
CA THR A 174 -10.42 -7.04 -20.80
C THR A 174 -10.10 -8.51 -20.59
N VAL A 175 -9.55 -8.81 -19.42
CA VAL A 175 -9.27 -10.18 -18.96
C VAL A 175 -10.34 -10.59 -17.95
N ILE A 176 -10.95 -11.75 -18.18
CA ILE A 176 -12.01 -12.32 -17.35
C ILE A 176 -11.50 -13.64 -16.78
N VAL A 177 -11.65 -13.84 -15.47
CA VAL A 177 -11.17 -15.02 -14.76
C VAL A 177 -12.32 -15.63 -13.98
N PHE A 178 -12.58 -16.91 -14.23
CA PHE A 178 -13.66 -17.66 -13.60
C PHE A 178 -13.21 -19.08 -13.21
N ASN A 179 -13.91 -19.69 -12.27
CA ASN A 179 -13.62 -21.05 -11.82
C ASN A 179 -14.40 -22.11 -12.63
N SER A 180 -14.22 -23.38 -12.29
CA SER A 180 -14.91 -24.51 -12.94
C SER A 180 -16.45 -24.46 -12.90
N ASN A 181 -17.03 -23.69 -11.98
CA ASN A 181 -18.48 -23.46 -11.89
C ASN A 181 -18.93 -22.20 -12.66
N GLY A 182 -18.04 -21.54 -13.38
CA GLY A 182 -18.32 -20.29 -14.10
C GLY A 182 -18.46 -19.07 -13.18
N LEU A 183 -18.10 -19.18 -11.90
CA LEU A 183 -18.17 -18.06 -10.96
C LEU A 183 -16.89 -17.21 -11.05
N PRO A 184 -16.99 -15.88 -10.92
CA PRO A 184 -15.84 -15.00 -10.98
C PRO A 184 -14.81 -15.30 -9.89
N VAL A 185 -13.53 -15.16 -10.24
CA VAL A 185 -12.42 -15.32 -9.28
C VAL A 185 -11.82 -13.95 -8.95
N ASP A 186 -12.15 -13.45 -7.77
CA ASP A 186 -11.56 -12.23 -7.22
C ASP A 186 -10.06 -12.40 -6.93
N SER A 187 -9.27 -11.34 -7.06
CA SER A 187 -7.86 -11.31 -6.66
C SER A 187 -7.00 -12.42 -7.29
N ALA A 188 -7.31 -12.83 -8.53
CA ALA A 188 -6.43 -13.68 -9.34
C ALA A 188 -5.31 -12.83 -9.94
N ASN A 189 -4.07 -13.33 -9.89
CA ASN A 189 -2.92 -12.64 -10.46
C ASN A 189 -2.98 -12.73 -11.99
N VAL A 190 -2.93 -11.58 -12.66
CA VAL A 190 -2.96 -11.43 -14.12
C VAL A 190 -1.67 -10.76 -14.55
N SER A 191 -0.82 -11.51 -15.25
CA SER A 191 0.41 -11.02 -15.87
C SER A 191 0.18 -10.83 -17.36
N ILE A 192 0.43 -9.63 -17.87
CA ILE A 192 0.27 -9.25 -19.28
C ILE A 192 1.61 -8.75 -19.79
N GLN A 193 2.04 -9.28 -20.92
CA GLN A 193 3.26 -8.87 -21.60
C GLN A 193 2.99 -8.72 -23.10
N ASN A 194 3.56 -7.68 -23.70
CA ASN A 194 3.70 -7.54 -25.15
C ASN A 194 5.07 -6.92 -25.44
N ASP A 195 5.97 -7.74 -25.97
CA ASP A 195 7.34 -7.36 -26.34
C ASP A 195 7.47 -6.86 -27.78
N ILE A 196 6.40 -6.98 -28.58
CA ILE A 196 6.36 -6.54 -29.98
C ILE A 196 5.56 -5.25 -30.19
N SER A 197 4.74 -4.84 -29.21
CA SER A 197 4.07 -3.55 -29.25
C SER A 197 5.08 -2.41 -29.04
N ASP A 198 4.83 -1.27 -29.68
CA ASP A 198 5.50 -0.01 -29.39
C ASP A 198 4.45 0.98 -28.87
N PRO A 199 4.47 1.34 -27.57
CA PRO A 199 5.46 0.93 -26.57
C PRO A 199 5.26 -0.51 -26.05
N PHE A 200 6.32 -1.10 -25.48
CA PHE A 200 6.25 -2.43 -24.87
C PHE A 200 5.34 -2.45 -23.63
N VAL A 201 4.69 -3.58 -23.37
CA VAL A 201 3.79 -3.78 -22.22
C VAL A 201 4.35 -4.86 -21.30
N LEU A 202 4.37 -4.59 -19.99
CA LEU A 202 4.66 -5.53 -18.93
C LEU A 202 3.92 -5.12 -17.65
N ILE A 203 2.82 -5.78 -17.36
CA ILE A 203 1.91 -5.47 -16.25
C ILE A 203 1.68 -6.72 -15.43
N ASN A 204 1.69 -6.58 -14.11
CA ASN A 204 1.15 -7.57 -13.21
C ASN A 204 0.13 -6.93 -12.27
N THR A 205 -1.09 -7.47 -12.26
CA THR A 205 -2.21 -6.93 -11.48
C THR A 205 -3.12 -8.04 -10.98
N PHE A 206 -4.21 -7.68 -10.31
CA PHE A 206 -5.20 -8.61 -9.82
C PHE A 206 -6.59 -8.30 -10.38
N THR A 207 -7.41 -9.33 -10.54
CA THR A 207 -8.84 -9.18 -10.85
C THR A 207 -9.60 -8.55 -9.68
N ASN A 208 -10.72 -7.90 -9.99
CA ASN A 208 -11.69 -7.41 -9.00
C ASN A 208 -12.68 -8.51 -8.56
N ALA A 209 -13.65 -8.16 -7.71
CA ALA A 209 -14.67 -9.08 -7.21
C ALA A 209 -15.50 -9.77 -8.32
N ASP A 210 -15.64 -9.12 -9.48
CA ASP A 210 -16.33 -9.67 -10.66
C ASP A 210 -15.41 -10.55 -11.52
N GLY A 211 -14.19 -10.85 -11.06
CA GLY A 211 -13.21 -11.65 -11.78
C GLY A 211 -12.67 -10.96 -13.03
N ARG A 212 -12.79 -9.63 -13.12
CA ARG A 212 -12.41 -8.86 -14.31
C ARG A 212 -11.24 -7.93 -14.02
N VAL A 213 -10.47 -7.67 -15.07
CA VAL A 213 -9.58 -6.51 -15.15
C VAL A 213 -9.60 -5.95 -16.56
N SER A 214 -9.78 -4.64 -16.69
CA SER A 214 -9.89 -3.95 -17.98
C SER A 214 -8.79 -2.91 -18.12
N PHE A 215 -8.22 -2.84 -19.32
CA PHE A 215 -7.18 -1.91 -19.73
C PHE A 215 -7.64 -1.18 -20.99
N PRO A 216 -8.50 -0.16 -20.85
CA PRO A 216 -8.77 0.75 -21.95
C PRO A 216 -7.47 1.49 -22.33
N GLY A 217 -7.31 1.81 -23.62
CA GLY A 217 -6.08 2.40 -24.15
C GLY A 217 -4.87 1.46 -24.18
N ALA A 218 -5.07 0.14 -24.19
CA ALA A 218 -4.01 -0.82 -24.45
C ALA A 218 -3.47 -0.64 -25.89
N PRO A 219 -2.15 -0.53 -26.11
CA PRO A 219 -1.60 -0.30 -27.46
C PRO A 219 -2.12 -1.31 -28.50
N ALA A 220 -2.55 -0.83 -29.66
CA ALA A 220 -3.02 -1.71 -30.72
C ALA A 220 -1.86 -2.58 -31.22
N SER A 221 -1.93 -3.88 -30.96
CA SER A 221 -0.89 -4.85 -31.32
C SER A 221 -1.42 -6.28 -31.20
N ALA A 222 -0.82 -7.19 -31.96
CA ALA A 222 -0.96 -8.63 -31.74
C ALA A 222 0.03 -9.10 -30.66
N GLY A 223 -0.03 -10.38 -30.28
CA GLY A 223 1.01 -11.00 -29.46
C GLY A 223 0.95 -10.66 -27.97
N TYR A 224 -0.21 -10.24 -27.47
CA TYR A 224 -0.40 -10.08 -26.02
C TYR A 224 -0.37 -11.44 -25.33
N LYS A 225 0.69 -11.66 -24.54
CA LYS A 225 0.91 -12.82 -23.69
C LYS A 225 0.27 -12.58 -22.34
N ILE A 226 -0.71 -13.38 -21.97
CA ILE A 226 -1.47 -13.24 -20.74
C ILE A 226 -1.39 -14.54 -19.97
N ALA A 227 -1.01 -14.46 -18.70
CA ALA A 227 -0.97 -15.59 -17.78
C ALA A 227 -1.75 -15.25 -16.51
N VAL A 228 -2.59 -16.18 -16.07
CA VAL A 228 -3.46 -16.03 -14.91
C VAL A 228 -3.19 -17.14 -13.91
N SER A 229 -3.06 -16.79 -12.63
CA SER A 229 -2.84 -17.74 -11.54
C SER A 229 -3.43 -17.27 -10.22
N LYS A 230 -3.80 -18.21 -9.35
CA LYS A 230 -4.17 -17.92 -7.96
C LYS A 230 -3.81 -19.11 -7.08
N THR A 231 -3.32 -18.86 -5.86
CA THR A 231 -3.03 -19.93 -4.91
C THR A 231 -4.29 -20.75 -4.60
N GLY A 232 -4.21 -22.08 -4.74
CA GLY A 232 -5.35 -22.99 -4.58
C GLY A 232 -6.18 -23.18 -5.85
N TYR A 233 -5.83 -22.52 -6.95
CA TYR A 233 -6.43 -22.68 -8.28
C TYR A 233 -5.37 -23.19 -9.26
N SER A 234 -5.81 -23.60 -10.44
CA SER A 234 -4.90 -23.91 -11.54
C SER A 234 -4.34 -22.63 -12.18
N THR A 235 -3.51 -22.79 -13.21
CA THR A 235 -2.94 -21.68 -13.98
C THR A 235 -3.35 -21.82 -15.43
N ASP A 236 -3.68 -20.71 -16.06
CA ASP A 236 -4.11 -20.67 -17.46
C ASP A 236 -3.41 -19.52 -18.19
N TYR A 237 -3.15 -19.67 -19.48
CA TYR A 237 -2.34 -18.72 -20.25
C TYR A 237 -2.68 -18.74 -21.74
N THR A 238 -2.31 -17.67 -22.43
CA THR A 238 -2.33 -17.59 -23.90
C THR A 238 -1.09 -18.25 -24.48
N CYS A 239 -1.21 -18.77 -25.69
CA CYS A 239 -0.16 -19.51 -26.36
C CYS A 239 0.10 -18.96 -27.76
N LYS A 240 1.39 -18.81 -28.10
CA LYS A 240 1.83 -18.35 -29.41
C LYS A 240 1.35 -19.31 -30.51
N THR A 241 0.82 -18.76 -31.59
CA THR A 241 0.54 -19.56 -32.80
C THR A 241 1.85 -19.84 -33.53
N ASP A 242 2.21 -21.11 -33.68
CA ASP A 242 3.43 -21.56 -34.36
C ASP A 242 3.13 -22.83 -35.15
N SER A 243 3.18 -22.75 -36.48
CA SER A 243 2.88 -23.87 -37.39
C SER A 243 3.78 -25.09 -37.21
N THR A 244 4.92 -24.95 -36.55
CA THR A 244 5.91 -26.02 -36.34
C THR A 244 6.03 -26.49 -34.90
N GLY A 245 5.43 -25.76 -33.96
CA GLY A 245 5.56 -26.06 -32.55
C GLY A 245 4.65 -27.21 -32.08
N MET A 246 4.92 -27.73 -30.88
CA MET A 246 4.19 -28.88 -30.31
C MET A 246 3.66 -28.61 -28.90
N GLY A 247 3.73 -27.37 -28.41
CA GLY A 247 3.41 -27.04 -27.03
C GLY A 247 3.23 -25.56 -26.80
N CYS A 248 2.83 -25.19 -25.58
CA CYS A 248 2.66 -23.80 -25.20
C CYS A 248 3.68 -23.48 -24.11
N SER A 249 4.84 -22.98 -24.52
CA SER A 249 5.94 -22.61 -23.62
C SER A 249 6.53 -21.26 -24.01
N ALA A 250 7.52 -20.77 -23.25
CA ALA A 250 8.19 -19.51 -23.56
C ALA A 250 8.94 -19.53 -24.91
N SER A 251 9.33 -20.72 -25.39
CA SER A 251 10.13 -20.90 -26.62
C SER A 251 9.40 -21.64 -27.74
N GLU A 252 8.25 -22.25 -27.46
CA GLU A 252 7.49 -23.07 -28.42
C GLU A 252 6.02 -22.62 -28.45
N GLY A 253 5.47 -22.51 -29.65
CA GLY A 253 4.04 -22.28 -29.86
C GLY A 253 3.29 -23.54 -30.28
N ASN A 254 1.99 -23.39 -30.51
CA ASN A 254 1.12 -24.46 -30.99
C ASN A 254 0.52 -24.04 -32.35
N PRO A 255 0.42 -24.93 -33.35
CA PRO A 255 -0.21 -24.62 -34.63
C PRO A 255 -1.68 -24.20 -34.47
N ASN A 256 -2.36 -24.81 -33.49
CA ASN A 256 -3.76 -24.55 -33.17
C ASN A 256 -3.93 -24.39 -31.65
N PRO A 257 -3.49 -23.27 -31.07
CA PRO A 257 -3.64 -23.04 -29.63
C PRO A 257 -5.12 -22.98 -29.25
N SER A 258 -5.50 -23.63 -28.15
CA SER A 258 -6.85 -23.49 -27.57
C SER A 258 -7.16 -22.05 -27.16
N ARG A 259 -6.10 -21.29 -26.82
CA ARG A 259 -6.15 -19.86 -26.57
C ARG A 259 -4.92 -19.18 -27.20
N PRO A 260 -5.05 -18.58 -28.38
CA PRO A 260 -3.96 -17.83 -28.98
C PRO A 260 -3.62 -16.59 -28.16
N GLU A 261 -2.42 -16.02 -28.37
CA GLU A 261 -2.08 -14.68 -27.89
C GLU A 261 -3.12 -13.66 -28.33
N ALA A 262 -3.47 -12.74 -27.43
CA ALA A 262 -4.54 -11.79 -27.69
C ALA A 262 -4.10 -10.72 -28.72
N ILE A 263 -5.08 -10.18 -29.44
CA ILE A 263 -4.90 -9.09 -30.39
C ILE A 263 -5.75 -7.92 -29.92
N VAL A 264 -5.13 -6.77 -29.71
CA VAL A 264 -5.82 -5.51 -29.42
C VAL A 264 -5.81 -4.68 -30.69
N LEU A 265 -7.00 -4.23 -31.10
CA LEU A 265 -7.18 -3.34 -32.24
C LEU A 265 -7.63 -1.97 -31.75
N GLU A 266 -7.22 -0.92 -32.46
CA GLU A 266 -7.56 0.46 -32.10
C GLU A 266 -9.07 0.67 -32.06
N GLY A 267 -9.57 1.27 -30.98
CA GLY A 267 -10.99 1.54 -30.79
C GLY A 267 -11.87 0.31 -30.58
N GLN A 268 -11.31 -0.90 -30.46
CA GLN A 268 -12.08 -2.13 -30.28
C GLN A 268 -11.92 -2.71 -28.88
N LEU A 269 -12.95 -3.44 -28.44
CA LEU A 269 -12.93 -4.26 -27.24
C LEU A 269 -12.42 -5.67 -27.57
N THR A 270 -11.36 -6.09 -26.89
CA THR A 270 -10.84 -7.45 -26.88
C THR A 270 -11.11 -8.06 -25.50
N GLU A 271 -12.08 -8.97 -25.41
CA GLU A 271 -12.34 -9.75 -24.20
C GLU A 271 -11.71 -11.15 -24.30
N ILE A 272 -11.02 -11.59 -23.26
CA ILE A 272 -10.42 -12.94 -23.19
C ILE A 272 -10.64 -13.58 -21.82
N GLY A 273 -11.13 -14.81 -21.82
CA GLY A 273 -11.51 -15.56 -20.62
C GLY A 273 -10.51 -16.66 -20.22
N PHE A 274 -10.25 -16.79 -18.93
CA PHE A 274 -9.38 -17.80 -18.31
C PHE A 274 -10.16 -18.59 -17.26
N ALA A 275 -10.10 -19.91 -17.37
CA ALA A 275 -10.71 -20.82 -16.41
C ALA A 275 -9.60 -21.40 -15.52
N ILE A 276 -9.61 -21.08 -14.22
CA ILE A 276 -8.58 -21.54 -13.27
C ILE A 276 -9.15 -22.31 -12.08
#